data_AF-A0A8X6LW54-F1
#
_entry.id   AF-A0A8X6LW54-F1
#
_cell.length_a   1.000
_cell.length_b   1.000
_cell.length_c   1.000
_cell.angle_alpha   90.00
_cell.angle_beta   90.00
_cell.angle_gamma   90.00
#
_symmetry.space_group_name_H-M   'P 1'
#
loop_
_entity.id
_entity.type
_entity.pdbx_description
1 polymer ?
#
loop_
_entity_poly.entity_id
_entity_poly.type
_entity_poly.pdbx_seq_one_letter_code
_entity_poly.pdbx_strand_id
1 'polypeptide(L)'
;MAEAQSFELLKKKRKSFRTPVTKIVNELEAELSNSDLNVDRLSELVETLSIKFEPLTLVDQLLEPLFKPEEFDGEFEITEEYREKVLLCQFRAKKKINEFLKPV
;
A
#
# COMPACT_ATOMS: atom_id res chain seq x y z
N MET A 1 -7.92 -5.79 -29.84
CA MET A 1 -6.65 -5.03 -29.79
C MET A 1 -6.66 -3.94 -28.69
N ALA A 2 -7.77 -3.22 -28.46
CA ALA A 2 -7.83 -2.18 -27.43
C ALA A 2 -7.72 -2.70 -25.98
N GLU A 3 -8.32 -3.86 -25.66
CA GLU A 3 -8.30 -4.44 -24.30
C GLU A 3 -6.89 -4.83 -23.84
N ALA A 4 -6.09 -5.43 -24.72
CA ALA A 4 -4.70 -5.79 -24.41
C ALA A 4 -3.82 -4.56 -24.18
N GLN A 5 -4.04 -3.46 -24.91
CA GLN A 5 -3.34 -2.20 -24.68
C GLN A 5 -3.73 -1.57 -23.33
N SER A 6 -5.01 -1.63 -22.97
CA SER A 6 -5.50 -1.15 -21.67
C SER A 6 -4.93 -1.97 -20.50
N PHE A 7 -4.84 -3.30 -20.65
CA PHE A 7 -4.27 -4.17 -19.62
C PHE A 7 -2.79 -3.87 -19.34
N GLU A 8 -1.95 -3.73 -20.37
CA GLU A 8 -0.54 -3.38 -20.22
C GLU A 8 -0.34 -1.97 -19.62
N LEU A 9 -1.21 -1.02 -19.95
CA LEU A 9 -1.20 0.32 -19.35
C LEU A 9 -1.57 0.28 -17.86
N LEU A 10 -2.57 -0.52 -17.48
CA LEU A 10 -2.96 -0.70 -16.08
C LEU A 10 -1.84 -1.36 -15.27
N LYS A 11 -1.13 -2.37 -15.79
CA LYS A 11 0.06 -2.96 -15.14
C LYS A 11 1.16 -1.93 -14.90
N LYS A 12 1.44 -1.08 -15.90
CA LYS A 12 2.42 0.03 -15.75
C LYS A 12 1.98 1.02 -14.67
N LYS A 13 0.68 1.37 -14.65
CA LYS A 13 0.10 2.27 -13.65
C LYS A 13 0.19 1.68 -12.25
N ARG A 14 -0.15 0.39 -12.08
CA ARG A 14 0.02 -0.37 -10.83
C ARG A 14 1.44 -0.27 -10.30
N LYS A 15 2.44 -0.54 -11.16
CA LYS A 15 3.86 -0.42 -10.80
C LYS A 15 4.26 0.99 -10.38
N SER A 16 3.75 2.01 -11.08
CA SER A 16 4.00 3.41 -10.77
C SER A 16 3.42 3.84 -9.43
N PHE A 17 2.31 3.24 -8.99
CA PHE A 17 1.71 3.49 -7.67
C PHE A 17 2.36 2.65 -6.56
N ARG A 18 2.74 1.39 -6.83
CA ARG A 18 3.44 0.55 -5.85
C ARG A 18 4.77 1.15 -5.39
N THR A 19 5.51 1.79 -6.30
CA THR A 19 6.82 2.36 -5.97
C THR A 19 6.76 3.40 -4.82
N PRO A 20 5.96 4.47 -4.90
CA PRO A 20 5.84 5.42 -3.81
C PRO A 20 5.18 4.83 -2.55
N VAL A 21 4.21 3.91 -2.70
CA VAL A 21 3.59 3.23 -1.54
C VAL A 21 4.63 2.42 -0.78
N THR A 22 5.45 1.61 -1.47
CA THR A 22 6.53 0.82 -0.84
C THR A 22 7.55 1.72 -0.15
N LYS A 23 7.90 2.87 -0.73
CA LYS A 23 8.81 3.83 -0.07
C LYS A 23 8.24 4.32 1.25
N ILE A 24 6.97 4.72 1.28
CA ILE A 24 6.31 5.20 2.51
C ILE A 24 6.20 4.08 3.54
N VAL A 25 5.88 2.85 3.12
CA VAL A 25 5.84 1.69 4.03
C VAL A 25 7.21 1.45 4.67
N ASN A 26 8.29 1.49 3.89
CA ASN A 26 9.64 1.34 4.43
C ASN A 26 10.01 2.47 5.40
N GLU A 27 9.61 3.71 5.09
CA GLU A 27 9.83 4.86 5.98
C GLU A 27 9.04 4.72 7.29
N LEU A 28 7.79 4.25 7.23
CA LEU A 28 6.97 3.94 8.39
C LEU A 28 7.58 2.83 9.25
N GLU A 29 8.07 1.76 8.63
CA GLU A 29 8.73 0.65 9.34
C GLU A 29 10.03 1.10 10.02
N ALA A 30 10.81 1.96 9.36
CA ALA A 30 12.00 2.56 9.93
C ALA A 30 11.66 3.46 11.13
N GLU A 31 10.66 4.33 11.00
CA GLU A 31 10.21 5.21 12.08
C GLU A 31 9.65 4.42 13.27
N LEU A 32 8.90 3.34 13.01
CA LEU A 32 8.40 2.42 14.04
C LEU A 32 9.49 1.65 14.77
N SER A 33 10.66 1.48 14.14
CA SER A 33 11.81 0.81 14.74
C SER A 33 12.74 1.78 15.47
N ASN A 34 12.55 3.09 15.33
CA ASN A 34 13.34 4.10 16.00
C ASN A 34 12.95 4.22 17.49
N SER A 35 13.96 4.30 18.36
CA SER A 35 13.77 4.51 19.80
C SER A 35 13.26 5.92 20.13
N ASP A 36 13.60 6.91 19.28
CA ASP A 36 13.14 8.30 19.38
C ASP A 36 12.10 8.55 18.30
N LEU A 37 10.88 8.06 18.55
CA LEU A 37 9.79 8.05 17.58
C LEU A 37 9.18 9.44 17.45
N ASN A 38 9.16 9.97 16.22
CA ASN A 38 8.48 11.22 15.91
C ASN A 38 7.03 10.96 15.53
N VAL A 39 6.11 11.23 16.46
CA VAL A 39 4.66 10.99 16.29
C VAL A 39 4.05 11.84 15.16
N ASP A 40 4.46 13.10 15.02
CA ASP A 40 3.95 14.00 13.98
C ASP A 40 4.34 13.50 12.59
N ARG A 41 5.62 13.11 12.42
CA ARG A 41 6.13 12.50 11.19
C ARG A 41 5.41 11.18 10.89
N LEU A 42 5.22 10.33 11.90
CA LEU A 42 4.51 9.06 11.74
C LEU A 42 3.06 9.28 11.29
N SER A 43 2.39 10.31 11.82
CA SER A 43 1.04 10.69 11.41
C SER A 43 0.98 11.18 9.96
N GLU A 44 1.91 12.06 9.56
CA GLU A 44 2.01 12.55 8.17
C GLU A 44 2.26 11.41 7.18
N LEU A 45 3.14 10.47 7.51
CA LEU A 45 3.42 9.30 6.69
C LEU A 45 2.19 8.38 6.56
N VAL A 46 1.42 8.19 7.64
CA VAL A 46 0.18 7.39 7.61
C VAL A 46 -0.89 8.03 6.72
N GLU A 47 -1.07 9.34 6.80
CA GLU A 47 -2.01 10.09 5.95
C GLU A 47 -1.59 10.02 4.48
N THR A 48 -0.31 10.26 4.21
CA THR A 48 0.27 10.16 2.87
C THR A 48 0.13 8.75 2.30
N LEU A 49 0.34 7.71 3.12
CA LEU A 49 0.14 6.32 2.73
C LEU A 49 -1.31 6.08 2.32
N SER A 50 -2.28 6.54 3.11
CA SER A 50 -3.70 6.40 2.80
C SER A 50 -4.07 7.02 1.45
N ILE A 51 -3.63 8.25 1.19
CA ILE A 51 -3.91 8.97 -0.06
C ILE A 51 -3.31 8.24 -1.28
N LYS A 52 -2.11 7.67 -1.15
CA LYS A 52 -1.44 6.97 -2.26
C LYS A 52 -1.89 5.52 -2.43
N PHE A 53 -2.42 4.90 -1.38
CA PHE A 53 -2.86 3.51 -1.41
C PHE A 53 -4.25 3.33 -2.04
N GLU A 54 -5.13 4.32 -1.89
CA GLU A 54 -6.45 4.33 -2.54
C GLU A 54 -6.37 4.15 -4.08
N PRO A 55 -5.61 4.96 -4.85
CA PRO A 55 -5.52 4.79 -6.29
C PRO A 55 -4.82 3.48 -6.71
N LEU A 56 -3.97 2.90 -5.86
CA LEU A 56 -3.40 1.57 -6.10
C LEU A 56 -4.49 0.49 -6.01
N THR A 57 -5.32 0.54 -4.96
CA THR A 57 -6.43 -0.41 -4.75
C THR A 57 -7.41 -0.38 -5.94
N LEU A 58 -7.74 0.81 -6.45
CA LEU A 58 -8.59 0.95 -7.63
C LEU A 58 -7.97 0.32 -8.88
N VAL A 59 -6.65 0.47 -9.08
CA VAL A 59 -5.98 -0.16 -10.23
C VAL A 59 -5.91 -1.67 -10.08
N ASP A 60 -5.69 -2.19 -8.87
CA ASP A 60 -5.70 -3.63 -8.61
C ASP A 60 -7.08 -4.24 -8.93
N GLN A 61 -8.18 -3.59 -8.52
CA GLN A 61 -9.55 -4.01 -8.86
C GLN A 61 -9.85 -3.98 -10.36
N LEU A 62 -9.29 -3.00 -11.09
CA LEU A 62 -9.45 -2.91 -12.54
C LEU A 62 -8.64 -3.99 -13.29
N LEU A 63 -7.56 -4.50 -12.69
CA LEU A 63 -6.74 -5.56 -13.27
C LEU A 63 -7.30 -6.95 -13.02
N GLU A 64 -7.95 -7.18 -11.88
CA GLU A 64 -8.51 -8.47 -11.46
C GLU A 64 -9.30 -9.20 -12.56
N PRO A 65 -10.31 -8.60 -13.24
CA PRO A 65 -11.08 -9.29 -14.28
C PRO A 65 -10.33 -9.44 -15.62
N LEU A 66 -9.15 -8.84 -15.76
CA LEU A 66 -8.35 -8.88 -16.99
C LEU A 66 -7.30 -9.99 -17.00
N PHE A 67 -7.04 -10.61 -15.84
CA PHE A 67 -6.16 -11.76 -15.76
C PHE A 67 -6.83 -12.99 -16.37
N LYS A 68 -6.03 -13.81 -17.04
CA LYS A 68 -6.50 -15.11 -17.51
C LYS A 68 -6.67 -16.06 -16.33
N PRO A 69 -7.57 -17.05 -16.42
CA PRO A 69 -7.78 -18.01 -15.33
C PRO A 69 -6.49 -18.69 -14.85
N GLU A 70 -5.54 -18.96 -15.76
CA GLU A 70 -4.28 -19.63 -15.41
C GLU A 70 -3.30 -18.72 -14.65
N GLU A 71 -3.45 -17.40 -14.75
CA GLU A 71 -2.59 -16.39 -14.12
C GLU A 71 -3.25 -15.76 -12.87
N PHE A 72 -4.57 -15.92 -12.73
CA PHE A 72 -5.38 -15.22 -11.73
C PHE A 72 -4.95 -15.52 -10.30
N ASP A 73 -4.86 -16.81 -9.92
CA ASP A 73 -4.58 -17.20 -8.53
C ASP A 73 -3.23 -16.63 -8.04
N GLY A 74 -2.20 -16.71 -8.88
CA GLY A 74 -0.87 -16.20 -8.54
C GLY A 74 -0.83 -14.67 -8.46
N GLU A 75 -1.49 -13.97 -9.39
CA GLU A 75 -1.57 -12.50 -9.34
C GLU A 75 -2.43 -12.02 -8.17
N PHE A 76 -3.51 -12.72 -7.84
CA PHE A 76 -4.36 -12.43 -6.69
C PHE A 76 -3.57 -12.57 -5.38
N GLU A 77 -2.86 -13.68 -5.19
CA GLU A 77 -2.02 -13.91 -4.00
C GLU A 77 -0.96 -12.82 -3.84
N ILE A 78 -0.22 -12.48 -4.91
CA ILE A 78 0.78 -11.40 -4.89
C ILE A 78 0.15 -10.03 -4.58
N THR A 79 -1.10 -9.81 -5.02
CA THR A 79 -1.84 -8.57 -4.75
C THR A 79 -2.23 -8.48 -3.28
N GLU A 80 -2.88 -9.50 -2.77
CA GLU A 80 -3.39 -9.52 -1.40
C GLU A 80 -2.27 -9.57 -0.38
N GLU A 81 -1.19 -10.34 -0.61
CA GLU A 81 -0.02 -10.30 0.28
C GLU A 81 0.58 -8.90 0.40
N TYR A 82 0.69 -8.17 -0.71
CA TYR A 82 1.21 -6.82 -0.69
C TYR A 82 0.26 -5.87 0.06
N ARG A 83 -1.05 -6.01 -0.19
CA ARG A 83 -2.09 -5.24 0.49
C ARG A 83 -2.08 -5.48 1.99
N GLU A 84 -1.98 -6.73 2.42
CA GLU A 84 -1.86 -7.10 3.84
C GLU A 84 -0.64 -6.46 4.49
N LYS A 85 0.53 -6.51 3.83
CA LYS A 85 1.76 -5.87 4.32
C LYS A 85 1.56 -4.36 4.54
N VAL A 86 0.97 -3.67 3.57
CA VAL A 86 0.66 -2.23 3.67
C VAL A 86 -0.30 -1.93 4.83
N LEU A 87 -1.40 -2.69 4.91
CA LEU A 87 -2.43 -2.49 5.95
C LEU A 87 -1.90 -2.79 7.35
N LEU A 88 -1.08 -3.83 7.50
CA LEU A 88 -0.46 -4.20 8.76
C LEU A 88 0.51 -3.11 9.24
N CYS A 89 1.34 -2.58 8.35
CA CYS A 89 2.23 -1.46 8.66
C CYS A 89 1.43 -0.22 9.09
N GLN A 90 0.38 0.13 8.33
CA GLN A 90 -0.49 1.25 8.66
C GLN A 90 -1.17 1.08 10.02
N PHE A 91 -1.68 -0.12 10.31
CA PHE A 91 -2.31 -0.43 11.59
C PHE A 91 -1.34 -0.26 12.76
N ARG A 92 -0.11 -0.77 12.63
CA ARG A 92 0.94 -0.60 13.65
C ARG A 92 1.27 0.87 13.88
N ALA A 93 1.42 1.66 12.83
CA ALA A 93 1.66 3.09 12.91
C ALA A 93 0.52 3.83 13.63
N LYS A 94 -0.73 3.59 13.22
CA LYS A 94 -1.93 4.17 13.87
C LYS A 94 -2.05 3.76 15.33
N LYS A 95 -1.77 2.50 15.66
CA LYS A 95 -1.76 2.01 17.04
C LYS A 95 -0.73 2.78 17.86
N LYS A 96 0.48 2.98 17.33
CA LYS A 96 1.55 3.68 18.03
C LYS A 96 1.19 5.14 18.29
N ILE A 97 0.66 5.85 17.28
CA ILE A 97 0.16 7.22 17.43
C ILE A 97 -0.89 7.30 18.56
N ASN A 98 -1.85 6.37 18.58
CA ASN A 98 -2.88 6.33 19.61
C ASN A 98 -2.34 6.05 21.02
N GLU A 99 -1.26 5.28 21.16
CA GLU A 99 -0.58 5.07 22.46
C GLU A 99 0.05 6.36 22.99
N PHE A 100 0.59 7.20 22.11
CA PHE A 100 1.17 8.50 22.48
C PHE A 100 0.11 9.57 22.76
N LEU A 101 -1.03 9.54 22.07
CA LEU A 101 -2.10 10.53 22.22
C LEU A 101 -3.06 10.26 23.38
N LYS A 102 -3.07 9.05 23.94
CA LYS A 102 -3.82 8.78 25.16
C LYS A 102 -3.01 9.25 26.37
N PRO A 103 -3.42 10.32 27.08
CA PRO A 103 -2.80 10.66 28.34
C PRO A 103 -3.08 9.52 29.33
N VAL A 104 -2.02 9.07 30.01
CA VAL A 104 -2.12 8.23 31.22
C VAL A 104 -2.84 9.01 32.30
#